data_AF-A0A521FGH8-F1
#
_entry.id   AF-A0A521FGH8-F1
#
_cell.length_a   1.000
_cell.length_b   1.000
_cell.length_c   1.000
_cell.angle_alpha   90.00
_cell.angle_beta   90.00
_cell.angle_gamma   90.00
#
_symmetry.space_group_name_H-M   'P 1'
#
loop_
_entity.id
_entity.type
_entity.pdbx_description
1 polymer ?
#
loop_
_entity_poly.entity_id
_entity_poly.type
_entity_poly.pdbx_seq_one_letter_code
_entity_poly.pdbx_strand_id
1 'polypeptide(L)'
;MPEQPEKLDLTSMDVTEDKKQKLKQLFPEVFREDKIDFDHLKRVLGEWVPEKGRERFGLQWPGKAECMKIIQQPSIATLKPVREDSVNFEETENLFIEGDNLEVLKLLQKSYFGKVKMIYIDPPYNTGNEFIYPDDYGETLDTYLKYTGQKDEEGNWKTTNRDTDGRFHSRWMNMMFRRLYIAKNLLNQNGYICISISDVELNHLKSMLNEIFGEENYINTVSVQTKVAAGASGGGEDKRLKKNLEYVLIYAKNFDSFNTLTHVYKEHDLMEMIESMRLNDESWKYTSIFTDAGEREFFDKVKDGEGNPIKIYKRKNLERKTINQVCKEEGLTEKEAYLKYFDRIFSDTNAQSSIRTRVIDSVGALESNEILEVDYIPRSGKHEGKEVVRTYISPSIRRVIWLSDVAHKKNNDLIKLEKRGTLWDDFDYNNVGKEGNVSFPNGKKPIDLIKTCLELNKDNEGIILDFFAGSSSTAHAVVDKNKEDGGSRKYIMVQLPEEIDKEKKENIALIKFCKKHNINPNIANVGKQRIRNIITELKETSENNSQTELELEEDSEIKQELDLHSHLRV
;
A
#
# COMPACT_ATOMS: atom_id res chain seq x y z
N MET A 1 -20.80 21.27 -46.50
CA MET A 1 -21.29 19.94 -46.07
C MET A 1 -21.11 19.90 -44.57
N PRO A 2 -22.13 19.63 -43.75
CA PRO A 2 -21.92 19.49 -42.31
C PRO A 2 -21.06 18.25 -42.06
N GLU A 3 -20.00 18.40 -41.25
CA GLU A 3 -19.18 17.28 -40.78
C GLU A 3 -20.09 16.25 -40.12
N GLN A 4 -20.10 15.02 -40.65
CA GLN A 4 -20.78 13.92 -39.99
C GLN A 4 -20.11 13.68 -38.64
N PRO A 5 -20.86 13.60 -37.54
CA PRO A 5 -20.29 13.26 -36.24
C PRO A 5 -19.63 11.88 -36.31
N GLU A 6 -18.43 11.79 -35.74
CA GLU A 6 -17.64 10.57 -35.69
C GLU A 6 -18.47 9.46 -35.00
N LYS A 7 -18.75 8.37 -35.73
CA LYS A 7 -19.52 7.23 -35.20
C LYS A 7 -18.63 6.46 -34.22
N LEU A 8 -18.78 6.75 -32.94
CA LEU A 8 -18.15 5.97 -31.87
C LEU A 8 -18.85 4.61 -31.72
N ASP A 9 -18.05 3.55 -31.71
CA ASP A 9 -18.54 2.19 -31.51
C ASP A 9 -19.17 2.02 -30.12
N LEU A 10 -20.38 1.45 -30.08
CA LEU A 10 -21.29 1.41 -28.93
C LEU A 10 -20.97 0.26 -27.94
N THR A 11 -20.01 -0.60 -28.27
CA THR A 11 -19.62 -1.74 -27.44
C THR A 11 -18.27 -1.53 -26.74
N SER A 12 -18.07 -2.17 -25.59
CA SER A 12 -16.77 -2.23 -24.91
C SER A 12 -15.72 -2.95 -25.75
N MET A 13 -14.43 -2.74 -25.46
CA MET A 13 -13.32 -3.39 -26.16
C MET A 13 -13.42 -4.93 -26.11
N ASP A 14 -13.22 -5.60 -27.26
CA ASP A 14 -13.11 -7.07 -27.31
C ASP A 14 -11.69 -7.51 -26.89
N VAL A 15 -11.60 -7.97 -25.65
CA VAL A 15 -10.35 -8.46 -25.04
C VAL A 15 -9.78 -9.67 -25.80
N THR A 16 -10.64 -10.49 -26.41
CA THR A 16 -10.22 -11.68 -27.16
C THR A 16 -9.53 -11.26 -28.45
N GLU A 17 -10.11 -10.28 -29.15
CA GLU A 17 -9.58 -9.78 -30.40
C GLU A 17 -8.25 -9.04 -30.21
N ASP A 18 -8.13 -8.20 -29.17
CA ASP A 18 -6.85 -7.54 -28.83
C ASP A 18 -5.74 -8.57 -28.51
N LYS A 19 -6.07 -9.62 -27.76
CA LYS A 19 -5.11 -10.70 -27.47
C LYS A 19 -4.72 -11.49 -28.71
N LYS A 20 -5.69 -11.78 -29.60
CA LYS A 20 -5.40 -12.39 -30.90
C LYS A 20 -4.51 -11.49 -31.74
N GLN A 21 -4.74 -10.18 -31.76
CA GLN A 21 -3.89 -9.24 -32.49
C GLN A 21 -2.48 -9.16 -31.91
N LYS A 22 -2.30 -9.11 -30.59
CA LYS A 22 -0.97 -9.17 -29.95
C LYS A 22 -0.25 -10.48 -30.25
N LEU A 23 -0.98 -11.61 -30.21
CA LEU A 23 -0.42 -12.90 -30.58
C LEU A 23 -0.05 -12.94 -32.08
N LYS A 24 -0.84 -12.31 -32.95
CA LYS A 24 -0.58 -12.18 -34.39
C LYS A 24 0.60 -11.25 -34.69
N GLN A 25 0.84 -10.24 -33.84
CA GLN A 25 2.02 -9.38 -33.94
C GLN A 25 3.30 -10.14 -33.55
N LEU A 26 3.24 -10.96 -32.50
CA LEU A 26 4.40 -11.71 -32.00
C LEU A 26 4.70 -12.96 -32.84
N PHE A 27 3.65 -13.65 -33.31
CA PHE A 27 3.74 -14.91 -34.05
C PHE A 27 2.75 -14.91 -35.24
N PRO A 28 2.94 -14.07 -36.26
CA PRO A 28 2.02 -13.97 -37.40
C PRO A 28 1.84 -15.30 -38.14
N GLU A 29 2.88 -16.12 -38.21
CA GLU A 29 2.91 -17.44 -38.86
C GLU A 29 1.96 -18.47 -38.26
N VAL A 30 1.48 -18.23 -37.03
CA VAL A 30 0.55 -19.09 -36.31
C VAL A 30 -0.90 -18.91 -36.77
N PHE A 31 -1.22 -17.83 -37.47
CA PHE A 31 -2.58 -17.54 -37.90
C PHE A 31 -2.86 -18.08 -39.31
N ARG A 32 -3.90 -18.91 -39.46
CA ARG A 32 -4.43 -19.38 -40.75
C ARG A 32 -5.91 -19.07 -40.82
N GLU A 33 -6.32 -18.32 -41.86
CA GLU A 33 -7.73 -17.93 -42.07
C GLU A 33 -8.36 -17.29 -40.81
N ASP A 34 -7.61 -16.39 -40.16
CA ASP A 34 -7.95 -15.73 -38.88
C ASP A 34 -8.26 -16.67 -37.68
N LYS A 35 -7.84 -17.93 -37.78
CA LYS A 35 -7.83 -18.90 -36.68
C LYS A 35 -6.40 -19.22 -36.25
N ILE A 36 -6.21 -19.45 -34.94
CA ILE A 36 -4.92 -19.80 -34.36
C ILE A 36 -4.65 -21.29 -34.60
N ASP A 37 -3.56 -21.60 -35.28
CA ASP A 37 -3.02 -22.96 -35.36
C ASP A 37 -2.20 -23.26 -34.10
N PHE A 38 -2.87 -23.80 -33.08
CA PHE A 38 -2.23 -24.12 -31.79
C PHE A 38 -1.08 -25.13 -31.90
N ASP A 39 -1.05 -25.96 -32.94
CA ASP A 39 0.04 -26.90 -33.15
C ASP A 39 1.25 -26.20 -33.80
N HIS A 40 1.01 -25.20 -34.66
CA HIS A 40 2.06 -24.33 -35.16
C HIS A 40 2.63 -23.44 -34.06
N LEU A 41 1.79 -22.85 -33.20
CA LEU A 41 2.23 -22.03 -32.06
C LEU A 41 3.18 -22.78 -31.14
N LYS A 42 2.85 -24.02 -30.79
CA LYS A 42 3.71 -24.86 -29.93
C LYS A 42 5.08 -25.13 -30.55
N ARG A 43 5.12 -25.36 -31.87
CA ARG A 43 6.38 -25.57 -32.61
C ARG A 43 7.23 -24.30 -32.65
N VAL A 44 6.61 -23.15 -32.89
CA VAL A 44 7.28 -21.83 -32.92
C VAL A 44 7.86 -21.49 -31.54
N LEU A 45 7.13 -21.83 -30.47
CA LEU A 45 7.59 -21.66 -29.08
C LEU A 45 8.63 -22.71 -28.63
N GLY A 46 9.08 -23.60 -29.52
CA GLY A 46 10.15 -24.57 -29.23
C GLY A 46 9.73 -25.76 -28.36
N GLU A 47 8.43 -25.94 -28.07
CA GLU A 47 7.95 -27.11 -27.34
C GLU A 47 7.82 -28.31 -28.30
N TRP A 48 8.86 -29.15 -28.32
CA TRP A 48 8.75 -30.52 -28.86
C TRP A 48 7.72 -31.27 -28.02
N VAL A 49 6.55 -31.54 -28.62
CA VAL A 49 5.36 -32.12 -27.97
C VAL A 49 5.73 -33.29 -27.03
N PRO A 50 5.57 -33.13 -25.71
CA PRO A 50 5.36 -34.28 -24.84
C PRO A 50 3.86 -34.59 -24.86
N GLU A 51 3.55 -35.76 -25.40
CA GLU A 51 2.39 -36.63 -25.19
C GLU A 51 1.06 -36.04 -24.69
N LYS A 52 -0.01 -36.43 -25.40
CA LYS A 52 -1.38 -36.48 -24.89
C LYS A 52 -1.38 -37.09 -23.48
N GLY A 53 -1.83 -36.32 -22.48
CA GLY A 53 -2.31 -36.88 -21.21
C GLY A 53 -1.47 -36.62 -19.96
N ARG A 54 -0.48 -35.73 -19.96
CA ARG A 54 0.06 -35.25 -18.67
C ARG A 54 -0.91 -34.24 -18.06
N GLU A 55 -1.46 -34.59 -16.89
CA GLU A 55 -2.16 -33.65 -16.01
C GLU A 55 -1.29 -32.40 -15.87
N ARG A 56 -1.79 -31.25 -16.34
CA ARG A 56 -1.12 -29.97 -16.16
C ARG A 56 -1.53 -29.41 -14.82
N PHE A 57 -0.57 -28.94 -14.03
CA PHE A 57 -0.88 -28.19 -12.82
C PHE A 57 -1.74 -26.98 -13.18
N GLY A 58 -2.92 -26.87 -12.58
CA GLY A 58 -3.88 -25.81 -12.86
C GLY A 58 -5.05 -25.84 -11.89
N LEU A 59 -5.52 -24.66 -11.51
CA LEU A 59 -6.67 -24.52 -10.61
C LEU A 59 -7.96 -24.82 -11.39
N GLN A 60 -8.73 -25.83 -10.99
CA GLN A 60 -10.00 -26.17 -11.63
C GLN A 60 -11.12 -26.18 -10.59
N TRP A 61 -12.22 -25.50 -10.90
CA TRP A 61 -13.43 -25.50 -10.06
C TRP A 61 -14.71 -25.36 -10.91
N PRO A 62 -15.87 -25.77 -10.37
CA PRO A 62 -17.17 -25.59 -11.02
C PRO A 62 -17.47 -24.12 -11.38
N GLY A 63 -17.79 -23.85 -12.65
CA GLY A 63 -18.16 -22.53 -13.17
C GLY A 63 -17.01 -21.70 -13.77
N LYS A 64 -15.76 -22.16 -13.68
CA LYS A 64 -14.61 -21.48 -14.29
C LYS A 64 -14.75 -21.27 -15.81
N ALA A 65 -15.23 -22.29 -16.54
CA ALA A 65 -15.44 -22.19 -17.99
C ALA A 65 -16.49 -21.13 -18.36
N GLU A 66 -17.55 -21.01 -17.55
CA GLU A 66 -18.58 -19.99 -17.72
C GLU A 66 -18.05 -18.59 -17.41
N CYS A 67 -17.16 -18.46 -16.41
CA CYS A 67 -16.48 -17.19 -16.13
C CYS A 67 -15.76 -16.65 -17.38
N MET A 68 -15.04 -17.52 -18.11
CA MET A 68 -14.37 -17.12 -19.35
C MET A 68 -15.35 -16.63 -20.42
N LYS A 69 -16.52 -17.27 -20.55
CA LYS A 69 -17.57 -16.82 -21.48
C LYS A 69 -18.08 -15.42 -21.11
N ILE A 70 -18.34 -15.16 -19.83
CA ILE A 70 -18.86 -13.87 -19.35
C ILE A 70 -17.82 -12.74 -19.48
N ILE A 71 -16.54 -13.05 -19.26
CA ILE A 71 -15.44 -12.08 -19.47
C ILE A 71 -15.34 -11.66 -20.94
N GLN A 72 -15.59 -12.59 -21.87
CA GLN A 72 -15.52 -12.35 -23.31
C GLN A 72 -16.75 -11.62 -23.86
N GLN A 73 -17.87 -11.59 -23.11
CA GLN A 73 -19.07 -10.88 -23.51
C GLN A 73 -18.89 -9.37 -23.30
N PRO A 74 -19.02 -8.55 -24.35
CA PRO A 74 -19.00 -7.10 -24.23
C PRO A 74 -20.14 -6.61 -23.32
N SER A 75 -19.90 -5.53 -22.59
CA SER A 75 -20.96 -4.85 -21.86
C SER A 75 -21.83 -4.04 -22.82
N ILE A 76 -23.15 -4.07 -22.59
CA ILE A 76 -24.13 -3.17 -23.23
C ILE A 76 -24.53 -2.01 -22.33
N ALA A 77 -23.98 -1.93 -21.11
CA ALA A 77 -24.28 -0.87 -20.16
C ALA A 77 -23.67 0.47 -20.63
N THR A 78 -24.16 1.58 -20.09
CA THR A 78 -23.64 2.92 -20.40
C THR A 78 -23.52 3.73 -19.11
N LEU A 79 -22.44 4.51 -19.01
CA LEU A 79 -22.26 5.43 -17.89
C LEU A 79 -23.07 6.70 -18.14
N LYS A 80 -23.94 7.05 -17.18
CA LYS A 80 -24.71 8.30 -17.19
C LYS A 80 -24.10 9.27 -16.17
N PRO A 81 -23.65 10.46 -16.59
CA PRO A 81 -23.15 11.47 -15.65
C PRO A 81 -24.29 12.01 -14.78
N VAL A 82 -24.05 12.13 -13.47
CA VAL A 82 -25.00 12.70 -12.50
C VAL A 82 -24.45 14.03 -12.00
N ARG A 83 -24.67 15.10 -12.78
CA ARG A 83 -24.09 16.43 -12.52
C ARG A 83 -24.55 17.03 -11.19
N GLU A 84 -25.80 16.82 -10.83
CA GLU A 84 -26.42 17.36 -9.60
C GLU A 84 -25.79 16.80 -8.31
N ASP A 85 -25.29 15.56 -8.37
CA ASP A 85 -24.71 14.86 -7.22
C ASP A 85 -23.17 15.03 -7.14
N SER A 86 -22.58 15.62 -8.18
CA SER A 86 -21.13 15.77 -8.34
C SER A 86 -20.61 17.03 -7.65
N VAL A 87 -19.43 16.92 -7.04
CA VAL A 87 -18.68 18.05 -6.52
C VAL A 87 -17.66 18.46 -7.59
N ASN A 88 -17.68 19.74 -8.01
CA ASN A 88 -16.78 20.30 -9.04
C ASN A 88 -16.70 19.46 -10.33
N PHE A 89 -17.86 19.16 -10.94
CA PHE A 89 -17.98 18.22 -12.07
C PHE A 89 -16.98 18.45 -13.22
N GLU A 90 -16.71 19.70 -13.58
CA GLU A 90 -15.84 20.04 -14.73
C GLU A 90 -14.34 19.94 -14.42
N GLU A 91 -13.95 19.98 -13.14
CA GLU A 91 -12.54 20.05 -12.72
C GLU A 91 -12.08 18.80 -11.98
N THR A 92 -13.01 18.05 -11.37
CA THR A 92 -12.66 16.86 -10.60
C THR A 92 -12.09 15.78 -11.50
N GLU A 93 -10.87 15.33 -11.17
CA GLU A 93 -10.24 14.20 -11.83
C GLU A 93 -10.52 12.87 -11.10
N ASN A 94 -11.38 12.92 -10.09
CA ASN A 94 -11.80 11.78 -9.29
C ASN A 94 -13.21 11.31 -9.67
N LEU A 95 -13.43 10.00 -9.68
CA LEU A 95 -14.69 9.39 -10.09
C LEU A 95 -15.28 8.50 -9.00
N PHE A 96 -16.60 8.55 -8.86
CA PHE A 96 -17.40 7.58 -8.11
C PHE A 96 -18.48 7.04 -9.05
N ILE A 97 -18.47 5.72 -9.28
CA ILE A 97 -19.37 5.05 -10.23
C ILE A 97 -20.29 4.12 -9.45
N GLU A 98 -21.60 4.34 -9.60
CA GLU A 98 -22.61 3.42 -9.08
C GLU A 98 -22.92 2.33 -10.10
N GLY A 99 -22.86 1.07 -9.68
CA GLY A 99 -23.22 -0.07 -10.50
C GLY A 99 -22.53 -1.36 -10.08
N ASP A 100 -22.88 -2.44 -10.77
CA ASP A 100 -22.13 -3.69 -10.63
C ASP A 100 -20.69 -3.49 -11.14
N ASN A 101 -19.75 -3.89 -10.30
CA ASN A 101 -18.34 -3.70 -10.55
C ASN A 101 -17.82 -4.50 -11.74
N LEU A 102 -18.37 -5.67 -12.09
CA LEU A 102 -17.94 -6.39 -13.28
C LEU A 102 -18.28 -5.61 -14.56
N GLU A 103 -19.51 -5.09 -14.65
CA GLU A 103 -19.95 -4.29 -15.80
C GLU A 103 -19.22 -2.95 -15.88
N VAL A 104 -19.02 -2.27 -14.75
CA VAL A 104 -18.23 -1.03 -14.71
C VAL A 104 -16.77 -1.28 -15.12
N LEU A 105 -16.13 -2.35 -14.64
CA LEU A 105 -14.78 -2.72 -15.06
C LEU A 105 -14.68 -2.96 -16.57
N LYS A 106 -15.68 -3.61 -17.18
CA LYS A 106 -15.74 -3.79 -18.65
C LYS A 106 -15.78 -2.46 -19.39
N LEU A 107 -16.58 -1.50 -18.91
CA LEU A 107 -16.69 -0.17 -19.50
C LEU A 107 -15.39 0.64 -19.36
N LEU A 108 -14.74 0.57 -18.19
CA LEU A 108 -13.48 1.27 -17.92
C LEU A 108 -12.33 0.79 -18.81
N GLN A 109 -12.37 -0.45 -19.33
CA GLN A 109 -11.31 -0.97 -20.20
C GLN A 109 -11.04 -0.07 -21.41
N LYS A 110 -12.05 0.56 -22.01
CA LYS A 110 -11.84 1.39 -23.21
C LYS A 110 -10.98 2.63 -22.92
N SER A 111 -11.21 3.27 -21.78
CA SER A 111 -10.57 4.56 -21.45
C SER A 111 -9.35 4.43 -20.52
N TYR A 112 -9.30 3.38 -19.69
CA TYR A 112 -8.33 3.19 -18.62
C TYR A 112 -7.42 1.96 -18.79
N PHE A 113 -7.41 1.33 -19.97
CA PHE A 113 -6.49 0.23 -20.27
C PHE A 113 -5.04 0.61 -19.97
N GLY A 114 -4.39 -0.15 -19.09
CA GLY A 114 -2.99 0.07 -18.73
C GLY A 114 -2.69 1.42 -18.08
N LYS A 115 -3.67 2.11 -17.47
CA LYS A 115 -3.48 3.45 -16.85
C LYS A 115 -3.55 3.43 -15.32
N VAL A 116 -4.17 2.41 -14.73
CA VAL A 116 -4.34 2.30 -13.28
C VAL A 116 -2.99 1.97 -12.64
N LYS A 117 -2.61 2.77 -11.64
CA LYS A 117 -1.35 2.61 -10.90
C LYS A 117 -1.51 1.60 -9.77
N MET A 118 -2.58 1.71 -9.01
CA MET A 118 -2.84 0.81 -7.90
C MET A 118 -4.31 0.40 -7.90
N ILE A 119 -4.55 -0.86 -7.56
CA ILE A 119 -5.87 -1.35 -7.19
C ILE A 119 -5.84 -1.72 -5.71
N TYR A 120 -6.73 -1.16 -4.90
CA TYR A 120 -7.02 -1.66 -3.56
C TYR A 120 -8.45 -2.19 -3.56
N ILE A 121 -8.67 -3.39 -3.04
CA ILE A 121 -10.03 -3.92 -2.84
C ILE A 121 -10.15 -4.66 -1.51
N ASP A 122 -11.33 -4.53 -0.91
CA ASP A 122 -11.77 -5.27 0.27
C ASP A 122 -13.02 -6.09 -0.09
N PRO A 123 -12.87 -7.20 -0.83
CA PRO A 123 -13.99 -8.04 -1.23
C PRO A 123 -14.65 -8.71 -0.01
N PRO A 124 -15.87 -9.24 -0.13
CA PRO A 124 -16.45 -10.08 0.92
C PRO A 124 -15.50 -11.26 1.21
N TYR A 125 -15.32 -11.60 2.48
CA TYR A 125 -14.42 -12.63 3.00
C TYR A 125 -15.02 -14.04 2.98
N ASN A 126 -16.29 -14.17 2.60
CA ASN A 126 -17.03 -15.42 2.51
C ASN A 126 -17.13 -16.16 3.86
N THR A 127 -17.39 -15.42 4.94
CA THR A 127 -17.48 -15.96 6.32
C THR A 127 -18.80 -16.67 6.64
N GLY A 128 -19.70 -16.80 5.66
CA GLY A 128 -21.00 -17.47 5.78
C GLY A 128 -22.20 -16.53 6.02
N ASN A 129 -21.97 -15.32 6.53
CA ASN A 129 -23.00 -14.29 6.76
C ASN A 129 -22.97 -13.12 5.74
N GLU A 130 -22.02 -13.13 4.82
CA GLU A 130 -21.78 -12.05 3.87
C GLU A 130 -22.51 -12.28 2.55
N PHE A 131 -23.04 -11.20 1.99
CA PHE A 131 -23.75 -11.20 0.71
C PHE A 131 -22.76 -11.34 -0.46
N ILE A 132 -23.03 -12.29 -1.37
CA ILE A 132 -22.24 -12.49 -2.60
C ILE A 132 -23.07 -11.94 -3.76
N TYR A 133 -22.49 -11.02 -4.53
CA TYR A 133 -23.14 -10.34 -5.65
C TYR A 133 -23.68 -11.32 -6.72
N PRO A 134 -24.94 -11.21 -7.15
CA PRO A 134 -25.42 -11.84 -8.37
C PRO A 134 -24.94 -11.07 -9.60
N ASP A 135 -24.44 -11.79 -10.59
CA ASP A 135 -23.86 -11.20 -11.82
C ASP A 135 -24.90 -11.06 -12.95
N ASP A 136 -26.21 -11.14 -12.66
CA ASP A 136 -27.29 -10.95 -13.65
C ASP A 136 -28.40 -10.05 -13.09
N TYR A 137 -28.68 -8.94 -13.79
CA TYR A 137 -29.77 -8.00 -13.50
C TYR A 137 -31.13 -8.46 -14.08
N GLY A 138 -31.16 -9.53 -14.88
CA GLY A 138 -32.39 -10.15 -15.37
C GLY A 138 -33.16 -10.92 -14.30
N GLU A 139 -32.48 -11.36 -13.24
CA GLU A 139 -33.09 -12.03 -12.10
C GLU A 139 -33.26 -11.03 -10.94
N THR A 140 -34.47 -10.95 -10.39
CA THR A 140 -34.71 -10.15 -9.18
C THR A 140 -33.86 -10.69 -8.03
N LEU A 141 -33.36 -9.79 -7.16
CA LEU A 141 -32.60 -10.13 -5.95
C LEU A 141 -33.25 -11.29 -5.15
N ASP A 142 -34.57 -11.35 -5.14
CA ASP A 142 -35.34 -12.41 -4.49
C ASP A 142 -35.19 -13.80 -5.16
N THR A 143 -35.13 -13.87 -6.48
CA THR A 143 -34.89 -15.10 -7.26
C THR A 143 -33.50 -15.65 -6.99
N TYR A 144 -32.50 -14.79 -6.91
CA TYR A 144 -31.13 -15.17 -6.55
C TYR A 144 -31.02 -15.62 -5.09
N LEU A 145 -31.67 -14.93 -4.15
CA LEU A 145 -31.69 -15.32 -2.73
C LEU A 145 -32.33 -16.70 -2.53
N LYS A 146 -33.35 -17.03 -3.33
CA LYS A 146 -33.94 -18.39 -3.39
C LYS A 146 -32.98 -19.41 -4.02
N TYR A 147 -32.34 -19.05 -5.13
CA TYR A 147 -31.38 -19.92 -5.83
C TYR A 147 -30.10 -20.21 -5.01
N THR A 148 -29.64 -19.23 -4.23
CA THR A 148 -28.48 -19.39 -3.34
C THR A 148 -28.79 -20.20 -2.09
N GLY A 149 -30.07 -20.43 -1.79
CA GLY A 149 -30.55 -21.12 -0.59
C GLY A 149 -30.59 -20.24 0.65
N GLN A 150 -30.39 -18.92 0.49
CA GLN A 150 -30.46 -17.92 1.56
C GLN A 150 -31.90 -17.51 1.89
N LYS A 151 -32.84 -17.71 0.97
CA LYS A 151 -34.28 -17.66 1.20
C LYS A 151 -34.96 -18.98 0.82
N ASP A 152 -35.99 -19.37 1.55
CA ASP A 152 -36.89 -20.45 1.14
C ASP A 152 -37.91 -20.00 0.09
N GLU A 153 -38.71 -20.95 -0.42
CA GLU A 153 -39.76 -20.68 -1.42
C GLU A 153 -40.82 -19.68 -0.92
N GLU A 154 -40.95 -19.54 0.40
CA GLU A 154 -41.87 -18.61 1.09
C GLU A 154 -41.23 -17.22 1.34
N GLY A 155 -39.94 -17.04 1.02
CA GLY A 155 -39.22 -15.76 1.13
C GLY A 155 -38.55 -15.51 2.48
N ASN A 156 -38.53 -16.49 3.39
CA ASN A 156 -37.92 -16.38 4.71
C ASN A 156 -36.42 -16.71 4.66
N TRP A 157 -35.62 -16.01 5.48
CA TRP A 157 -34.17 -16.19 5.52
C TRP A 157 -33.76 -17.53 6.13
N LYS A 158 -32.98 -18.34 5.40
CA LYS A 158 -32.29 -19.51 5.93
C LYS A 158 -30.94 -19.09 6.53
N THR A 159 -30.81 -19.23 7.84
CA THR A 159 -29.64 -18.80 8.64
C THR A 159 -28.42 -19.72 8.52
N THR A 160 -28.45 -20.77 7.70
CA THR A 160 -27.33 -21.72 7.59
C THR A 160 -27.10 -22.12 6.13
N ASN A 161 -26.11 -21.49 5.48
CA ASN A 161 -25.47 -22.05 4.30
C ASN A 161 -24.92 -23.43 4.69
N ARG A 162 -25.57 -24.51 4.23
CA ARG A 162 -25.04 -25.87 4.45
C ARG A 162 -23.84 -26.05 3.53
N ASP A 163 -22.69 -26.34 4.13
CA ASP A 163 -21.36 -26.64 3.56
C ASP A 163 -21.33 -27.81 2.54
N THR A 164 -22.47 -28.35 2.15
CA THR A 164 -22.59 -29.73 1.66
C THR A 164 -22.44 -29.91 0.15
N ASP A 165 -22.14 -28.87 -0.65
CA ASP A 165 -22.20 -29.01 -2.12
C ASP A 165 -20.95 -28.57 -2.90
N GLY A 166 -19.82 -28.25 -2.27
CA GLY A 166 -18.59 -27.80 -2.97
C GLY A 166 -18.72 -26.50 -3.79
N ARG A 167 -19.93 -25.93 -3.85
CA ARG A 167 -20.28 -24.70 -4.56
C ARG A 167 -20.02 -23.43 -3.75
N PHE A 168 -19.78 -23.55 -2.44
CA PHE A 168 -19.59 -22.40 -1.55
C PHE A 168 -18.39 -21.55 -1.99
N HIS A 169 -17.19 -22.13 -1.99
CA HIS A 169 -15.98 -21.46 -2.49
C HIS A 169 -16.07 -21.15 -3.99
N SER A 170 -16.62 -22.08 -4.78
CA SER A 170 -16.75 -21.91 -6.23
C SER A 170 -17.53 -20.65 -6.62
N ARG A 171 -18.60 -20.29 -5.88
CA ARG A 171 -19.39 -19.07 -6.12
C ARG A 171 -18.55 -17.80 -5.91
N TRP A 172 -17.85 -17.74 -4.78
CA TRP A 172 -16.95 -16.63 -4.46
C TRP A 172 -15.81 -16.51 -5.48
N MET A 173 -15.19 -17.64 -5.82
CA MET A 173 -14.14 -17.72 -6.84
C MET A 173 -14.65 -17.26 -8.20
N ASN A 174 -15.85 -17.66 -8.64
CA ASN A 174 -16.43 -17.20 -9.90
C ASN A 174 -16.63 -15.67 -9.92
N MET A 175 -17.16 -15.10 -8.83
CA MET A 175 -17.34 -13.65 -8.69
C MET A 175 -16.00 -12.91 -8.79
N MET A 176 -15.00 -13.33 -8.01
CA MET A 176 -13.69 -12.68 -7.95
C MET A 176 -12.86 -12.87 -9.22
N PHE A 177 -12.83 -14.08 -9.78
CA PHE A 177 -12.02 -14.41 -10.95
C PHE A 177 -12.33 -13.49 -12.13
N ARG A 178 -13.61 -13.27 -12.43
CA ARG A 178 -14.03 -12.40 -13.54
C ARG A 178 -13.58 -10.96 -13.36
N ARG A 179 -13.75 -10.42 -12.14
CA ARG A 179 -13.38 -9.04 -11.79
C ARG A 179 -11.86 -8.85 -11.82
N LEU A 180 -11.12 -9.75 -11.19
CA LEU A 180 -9.65 -9.72 -11.16
C LEU A 180 -9.02 -9.86 -12.54
N TYR A 181 -9.60 -10.70 -13.41
CA TYR A 181 -9.12 -10.88 -14.77
C TYR A 181 -9.19 -9.58 -15.58
N ILE A 182 -10.30 -8.85 -15.46
CA ILE A 182 -10.49 -7.56 -16.15
C ILE A 182 -9.66 -6.47 -15.48
N ALA A 183 -9.63 -6.42 -14.15
CA ALA A 183 -8.84 -5.47 -13.37
C ALA A 183 -7.35 -5.51 -13.75
N LYS A 184 -6.79 -6.71 -14.02
CA LYS A 184 -5.40 -6.85 -14.52
C LYS A 184 -5.16 -6.02 -15.78
N ASN A 185 -6.13 -5.89 -16.69
CA ASN A 185 -5.97 -5.13 -17.94
C ASN A 185 -5.91 -3.62 -17.71
N LEU A 186 -6.51 -3.13 -16.63
CA LEU A 186 -6.52 -1.71 -16.28
C LEU A 186 -5.17 -1.27 -15.68
N LEU A 187 -4.45 -2.17 -15.02
CA LEU A 187 -3.14 -1.89 -14.42
C LEU A 187 -2.07 -1.56 -15.46
N ASN A 188 -1.33 -0.48 -15.23
CA ASN A 188 -0.12 -0.14 -15.97
C ASN A 188 1.02 -1.13 -15.65
N GLN A 189 2.14 -1.09 -16.40
CA GLN A 189 3.22 -2.07 -16.25
C GLN A 189 3.89 -2.05 -14.87
N ASN A 190 4.03 -0.87 -14.27
CA ASN A 190 4.53 -0.67 -12.89
C ASN A 190 3.36 -0.63 -11.88
N GLY A 191 2.20 -1.18 -12.25
CA GLY A 191 1.00 -1.17 -11.46
C GLY A 191 0.93 -2.37 -10.54
N TYR A 192 0.20 -2.26 -9.43
CA TYR A 192 0.06 -3.34 -8.46
C TYR A 192 -1.34 -3.39 -7.87
N ILE A 193 -1.70 -4.54 -7.32
CA ILE A 193 -2.98 -4.79 -6.66
C ILE A 193 -2.73 -5.25 -5.22
N CYS A 194 -3.48 -4.66 -4.28
CA CYS A 194 -3.56 -5.03 -2.88
C CYS A 194 -4.98 -5.50 -2.57
N ILE A 195 -5.13 -6.70 -2.02
CA ILE A 195 -6.44 -7.30 -1.72
C ILE A 195 -6.49 -7.71 -0.26
N SER A 196 -7.39 -7.11 0.51
CA SER A 196 -7.69 -7.54 1.88
C SER A 196 -8.52 -8.83 1.86
N ILE A 197 -8.16 -9.78 2.74
CA ILE A 197 -8.84 -11.08 2.82
C ILE A 197 -8.67 -11.73 4.21
N SER A 198 -9.63 -12.56 4.60
CA SER A 198 -9.50 -13.44 5.78
C SER A 198 -8.74 -14.74 5.47
N ASP A 199 -8.50 -15.56 6.49
CA ASP A 199 -7.93 -16.90 6.36
C ASP A 199 -8.82 -17.87 5.54
N VAL A 200 -10.12 -17.58 5.38
CA VAL A 200 -11.08 -18.48 4.72
C VAL A 200 -10.79 -18.64 3.23
N GLU A 201 -10.60 -17.54 2.50
CA GLU A 201 -10.43 -17.54 1.04
C GLU A 201 -8.99 -17.19 0.58
N LEU A 202 -8.06 -17.01 1.53
CA LEU A 202 -6.68 -16.61 1.24
C LEU A 202 -6.02 -17.49 0.18
N ASN A 203 -6.12 -18.82 0.33
CA ASN A 203 -5.45 -19.77 -0.57
C ASN A 203 -6.12 -19.82 -1.95
N HIS A 204 -7.46 -19.73 -2.01
CA HIS A 204 -8.20 -19.68 -3.28
C HIS A 204 -7.86 -18.39 -4.04
N LEU A 205 -7.84 -17.25 -3.34
CA LEU A 205 -7.46 -15.96 -3.91
C LEU A 205 -6.02 -15.97 -4.44
N LYS A 206 -5.06 -16.46 -3.64
CA LYS A 206 -3.66 -16.56 -4.07
C LYS A 206 -3.52 -17.43 -5.32
N SER A 207 -4.23 -18.56 -5.37
CA SER A 207 -4.20 -19.47 -6.52
C SER A 207 -4.80 -18.82 -7.77
N MET A 208 -5.91 -18.07 -7.65
CA MET A 208 -6.48 -17.31 -8.76
C MET A 208 -5.55 -16.20 -9.25
N LEU A 209 -4.90 -15.48 -8.33
CA LEU A 209 -3.93 -14.43 -8.69
C LEU A 209 -2.69 -15.02 -9.38
N ASN A 210 -2.17 -16.16 -8.92
CA ASN A 210 -1.09 -16.87 -9.62
C ASN A 210 -1.47 -17.18 -11.08
N GLU A 211 -2.71 -17.63 -11.33
CA GLU A 211 -3.17 -17.90 -12.69
C GLU A 211 -3.39 -16.62 -13.51
N ILE A 212 -3.97 -15.57 -12.91
CA ILE A 212 -4.30 -14.33 -13.61
C ILE A 212 -3.05 -13.50 -13.86
N PHE A 213 -2.25 -13.25 -12.84
CA PHE A 213 -1.09 -12.37 -12.84
C PHE A 213 0.20 -13.08 -13.26
N GLY A 214 0.35 -14.37 -12.96
CA GLY A 214 1.62 -15.08 -12.98
C GLY A 214 2.20 -15.16 -11.57
N GLU A 215 2.70 -16.34 -11.18
CA GLU A 215 3.29 -16.55 -9.85
C GLU A 215 4.57 -15.72 -9.65
N GLU A 216 5.31 -15.47 -10.73
CA GLU A 216 6.49 -14.61 -10.75
C GLU A 216 6.18 -13.15 -10.40
N ASN A 217 4.92 -12.73 -10.52
CA ASN A 217 4.46 -11.38 -10.21
C ASN A 217 3.92 -11.23 -8.78
N TYR A 218 3.99 -12.28 -7.96
CA TYR A 218 3.70 -12.23 -6.53
C TYR A 218 4.73 -11.37 -5.80
N ILE A 219 4.26 -10.40 -5.01
CA ILE A 219 5.12 -9.58 -4.16
C ILE A 219 5.16 -10.17 -2.75
N ASN A 220 4.05 -10.13 -2.03
CA ASN A 220 3.99 -10.57 -0.63
C ASN A 220 2.55 -10.90 -0.18
N THR A 221 2.45 -11.76 0.82
CA THR A 221 1.30 -11.91 1.70
C THR A 221 1.63 -11.23 3.01
N VAL A 222 0.90 -10.18 3.34
CA VAL A 222 1.08 -9.41 4.57
C VAL A 222 0.03 -9.86 5.59
N SER A 223 0.45 -10.16 6.81
CA SER A 223 -0.42 -10.40 7.95
C SER A 223 -0.69 -9.09 8.68
N VAL A 224 -1.96 -8.72 8.80
CA VAL A 224 -2.40 -7.49 9.46
C VAL A 224 -3.08 -7.83 10.77
N GLN A 225 -2.58 -7.30 11.88
CA GLN A 225 -3.21 -7.47 13.19
C GLN A 225 -4.46 -6.60 13.30
N THR A 226 -5.63 -7.23 13.45
CA THR A 226 -6.93 -6.54 13.48
C THR A 226 -7.55 -6.50 14.87
N LYS A 227 -7.09 -7.34 15.81
CA LYS A 227 -7.59 -7.37 17.19
C LYS A 227 -6.47 -7.58 18.19
N VAL A 228 -6.54 -6.85 19.31
CA VAL A 228 -5.73 -7.11 20.50
C VAL A 228 -6.34 -8.29 21.24
N ALA A 229 -5.55 -9.31 21.58
CA ALA A 229 -6.02 -10.54 22.23
C ALA A 229 -6.70 -10.34 23.60
N ALA A 230 -6.66 -9.11 24.15
CA ALA A 230 -7.09 -8.73 25.49
C ALA A 230 -8.59 -8.41 25.65
N GLY A 231 -9.42 -8.56 24.61
CA GLY A 231 -10.87 -8.33 24.68
C GLY A 231 -11.65 -9.49 25.33
N ALA A 232 -12.51 -9.17 26.31
CA ALA A 232 -13.41 -10.08 27.03
C ALA A 232 -14.61 -10.59 26.19
N SER A 233 -14.44 -10.80 24.89
CA SER A 233 -15.42 -11.55 24.10
C SER A 233 -15.07 -13.04 24.19
N GLY A 234 -15.64 -13.70 25.20
CA GLY A 234 -15.54 -15.13 25.42
C GLY A 234 -16.25 -15.95 24.34
N GLY A 235 -15.61 -16.11 23.19
CA GLY A 235 -15.73 -17.37 22.46
C GLY A 235 -15.04 -18.43 23.31
N GLY A 236 -15.76 -19.49 23.67
CA GLY A 236 -15.26 -20.58 24.52
C GLY A 236 -13.91 -21.10 24.05
N GLU A 237 -13.21 -21.84 24.91
CA GLU A 237 -11.98 -22.55 24.56
C GLU A 237 -12.25 -23.49 23.38
N ASP A 238 -12.11 -22.92 22.18
CA ASP A 238 -12.28 -23.62 20.93
C ASP A 238 -11.03 -24.46 20.71
N LYS A 239 -11.11 -25.50 19.88
CA LYS A 239 -9.90 -26.26 19.49
C LYS A 239 -8.93 -25.44 18.62
N ARG A 240 -9.12 -24.12 18.54
CA ARG A 240 -8.47 -23.18 17.63
C ARG A 240 -8.08 -21.90 18.37
N LEU A 241 -6.99 -21.29 17.93
CA LEU A 241 -6.55 -19.99 18.43
C LEU A 241 -7.53 -18.89 18.01
N LYS A 242 -7.61 -17.81 18.82
CA LYS A 242 -8.41 -16.64 18.47
C LYS A 242 -7.89 -16.01 17.17
N LYS A 243 -8.82 -15.73 16.25
CA LYS A 243 -8.52 -15.05 14.99
C LYS A 243 -8.27 -13.56 15.26
N ASN A 244 -7.01 -13.17 15.17
CA ASN A 244 -6.57 -11.78 15.39
C ASN A 244 -5.87 -11.17 14.15
N LEU A 245 -5.75 -11.95 13.08
CA LEU A 245 -5.08 -11.57 11.84
C LEU A 245 -6.06 -11.57 10.67
N GLU A 246 -5.92 -10.58 9.82
CA GLU A 246 -6.36 -10.59 8.41
C GLU A 246 -5.13 -10.53 7.52
N TYR A 247 -5.32 -10.62 6.20
CA TYR A 247 -4.22 -10.63 5.25
C TYR A 247 -4.42 -9.58 4.16
N VAL A 248 -3.32 -9.06 3.63
CA VAL A 248 -3.28 -8.29 2.37
C VAL A 248 -2.40 -9.04 1.38
N LEU A 249 -2.97 -9.48 0.28
CA LEU A 249 -2.23 -10.06 -0.85
C LEU A 249 -1.81 -8.97 -1.82
N ILE A 250 -0.52 -8.97 -2.18
CA ILE A 250 0.09 -7.96 -3.04
C ILE A 250 0.67 -8.64 -4.29
N TYR A 251 0.24 -8.21 -5.47
CA TYR A 251 0.78 -8.63 -6.78
C TYR A 251 1.13 -7.43 -7.65
N ALA A 252 2.23 -7.52 -8.37
CA ALA A 252 2.56 -6.59 -9.44
C ALA A 252 1.84 -7.00 -10.73
N LYS A 253 1.63 -6.05 -11.65
CA LYS A 253 1.29 -6.36 -13.04
C LYS A 253 2.47 -7.02 -13.76
N ASN A 254 3.67 -6.50 -13.52
CA ASN A 254 4.95 -7.00 -13.99
C ASN A 254 6.00 -6.73 -12.90
N PHE A 255 6.59 -7.78 -12.35
CA PHE A 255 7.55 -7.70 -11.25
C PHE A 255 8.83 -6.94 -11.63
N ASP A 256 9.37 -7.19 -12.82
CA ASP A 256 10.62 -6.56 -13.28
C ASP A 256 10.46 -5.04 -13.46
N SER A 257 9.25 -4.59 -13.80
CA SER A 257 8.90 -3.18 -13.94
C SER A 257 8.45 -2.53 -12.64
N PHE A 258 8.29 -3.31 -11.57
CA PHE A 258 7.80 -2.81 -10.29
C PHE A 258 8.90 -2.07 -9.53
N ASN A 259 8.72 -0.76 -9.35
CA ASN A 259 9.65 0.07 -8.59
C ASN A 259 9.72 -0.43 -7.13
N THR A 260 10.93 -0.79 -6.68
CA THR A 260 11.22 -1.50 -5.43
C THR A 260 10.55 -0.86 -4.19
N LEU A 261 10.09 -1.70 -3.24
CA LEU A 261 9.53 -1.41 -1.89
C LEU A 261 10.46 -0.60 -0.94
N THR A 262 11.24 0.32 -1.47
CA THR A 262 12.48 0.79 -0.85
C THR A 262 12.28 1.71 0.35
N HIS A 263 11.03 2.12 0.65
CA HIS A 263 10.74 3.17 1.62
C HIS A 263 9.60 2.88 2.60
N VAL A 264 9.10 1.65 2.71
CA VAL A 264 8.09 1.36 3.74
C VAL A 264 8.80 1.17 5.08
N TYR A 265 8.83 2.24 5.86
CA TYR A 265 9.39 2.24 7.20
C TYR A 265 8.29 2.35 8.25
N LYS A 266 8.49 1.70 9.38
CA LYS A 266 7.73 1.95 10.60
C LYS A 266 8.47 3.02 11.39
N GLU A 267 7.76 4.10 11.72
CA GLU A 267 8.26 5.17 12.58
C GLU A 267 8.03 4.77 14.04
N HIS A 268 9.06 4.90 14.86
CA HIS A 268 8.98 4.74 16.31
C HIS A 268 9.60 5.96 16.98
N ASP A 269 8.96 6.48 18.02
CA ASP A 269 9.65 7.41 18.90
C ASP A 269 10.85 6.70 19.53
N LEU A 270 12.03 7.28 19.34
CA LEU A 270 13.29 6.68 19.75
C LEU A 270 13.36 6.53 21.27
N MET A 271 12.82 7.49 22.02
CA MET A 271 12.87 7.47 23.48
C MET A 271 11.92 6.42 24.05
N GLU A 272 10.70 6.32 23.51
CA GLU A 272 9.76 5.26 23.88
C GLU A 272 10.32 3.87 23.55
N MET A 273 10.97 3.72 22.39
CA MET A 273 11.64 2.48 22.01
C MET A 273 12.76 2.11 22.98
N ILE A 274 13.63 3.07 23.34
CA ILE A 274 14.72 2.84 24.29
C ILE A 274 14.16 2.41 25.66
N GLU A 275 13.09 3.04 26.12
CA GLU A 275 12.48 2.72 27.41
C GLU A 275 11.79 1.34 27.39
N SER A 276 11.09 1.01 26.30
CA SER A 276 10.50 -0.32 26.11
C SER A 276 11.56 -1.42 26.10
N MET A 277 12.70 -1.20 25.43
CA MET A 277 13.81 -2.15 25.44
C MET A 277 14.36 -2.36 26.86
N ARG A 278 14.53 -1.29 27.64
CA ARG A 278 14.97 -1.38 29.05
C ARG A 278 14.01 -2.20 29.90
N LEU A 279 12.70 -1.99 29.73
CA LEU A 279 11.67 -2.75 30.45
C LEU A 279 11.67 -4.24 30.10
N ASN A 280 12.14 -4.60 28.91
CA ASN A 280 12.25 -5.98 28.42
C ASN A 280 13.65 -6.60 28.65
N ASP A 281 14.51 -5.97 29.47
CA ASP A 281 15.91 -6.37 29.68
C ASP A 281 16.75 -6.42 28.38
N GLU A 282 16.35 -5.65 27.37
CA GLU A 282 17.06 -5.49 26.11
C GLU A 282 18.00 -4.27 26.15
N SER A 283 19.16 -4.40 25.50
CA SER A 283 20.17 -3.33 25.48
C SER A 283 20.09 -2.47 24.22
N TRP A 284 19.94 -1.17 24.41
CA TRP A 284 20.08 -0.18 23.34
C TRP A 284 21.55 0.03 22.97
N LYS A 285 21.84 0.09 21.66
CA LYS A 285 23.22 0.03 21.15
C LYS A 285 23.86 1.40 20.88
N TYR A 286 23.07 2.46 20.69
CA TYR A 286 23.57 3.79 20.31
C TYR A 286 23.84 4.65 21.54
N THR A 287 24.83 4.26 22.34
CA THR A 287 25.15 4.92 23.62
C THR A 287 26.46 5.72 23.60
N SER A 288 27.18 5.71 22.47
CA SER A 288 28.50 6.32 22.33
C SER A 288 28.46 7.57 21.45
N ILE A 289 29.22 8.59 21.84
CA ILE A 289 29.31 9.89 21.18
C ILE A 289 30.79 10.20 20.88
N PHE A 290 31.06 10.77 19.71
CA PHE A 290 32.30 11.53 19.48
C PHE A 290 32.07 13.00 19.82
N THR A 291 32.67 13.50 20.90
CA THR A 291 32.54 14.91 21.30
C THR A 291 33.44 15.81 20.44
N ASP A 292 34.62 15.30 20.10
CA ASP A 292 35.55 15.86 19.12
C ASP A 292 36.01 14.78 18.15
N ALA A 293 36.00 15.10 16.85
CA ALA A 293 36.35 14.20 15.78
C ALA A 293 37.77 14.41 15.22
N GLY A 294 38.54 15.36 15.78
CA GLY A 294 39.90 15.66 15.34
C GLY A 294 40.02 16.05 13.86
N GLU A 295 41.24 16.27 13.40
CA GLU A 295 41.51 16.58 11.99
C GLU A 295 41.60 15.31 11.13
N ARG A 296 41.13 15.44 9.89
CA ARG A 296 41.11 14.35 8.90
C ARG A 296 42.39 14.37 8.07
N GLU A 297 43.31 13.46 8.38
CA GLU A 297 44.60 13.32 7.70
C GLU A 297 44.54 12.20 6.64
N PHE A 298 45.00 12.48 5.43
CA PHE A 298 45.16 11.43 4.41
C PHE A 298 46.24 10.45 4.84
N PHE A 299 45.93 9.15 4.81
CA PHE A 299 46.84 8.09 5.24
C PHE A 299 47.37 7.28 4.06
N ASP A 300 46.48 6.67 3.28
CA ASP A 300 46.88 5.76 2.20
C ASP A 300 45.80 5.66 1.11
N LYS A 301 46.17 5.10 -0.04
CA LYS A 301 45.27 4.80 -1.15
C LYS A 301 45.48 3.37 -1.62
N VAL A 302 44.51 2.51 -1.35
CA VAL A 302 44.48 1.12 -1.81
C VAL A 302 43.56 0.96 -3.01
N LYS A 303 43.58 -0.21 -3.63
CA LYS A 303 42.68 -0.56 -4.74
C LYS A 303 41.69 -1.63 -4.31
N ASP A 304 40.47 -1.55 -4.82
CA ASP A 304 39.50 -2.64 -4.71
C ASP A 304 39.88 -3.82 -5.63
N GLY A 305 39.01 -4.83 -5.72
CA GLY A 305 39.24 -6.00 -6.56
C GLY A 305 39.30 -5.73 -8.07
N GLU A 306 38.85 -4.57 -8.55
CA GLU A 306 38.81 -4.18 -9.96
C GLU A 306 39.76 -3.03 -10.29
N GLY A 307 40.50 -2.54 -9.30
CA GLY A 307 41.50 -1.49 -9.45
C GLY A 307 41.00 -0.08 -9.13
N ASN A 308 39.74 0.08 -8.69
CA ASN A 308 39.19 1.37 -8.30
C ASN A 308 39.84 1.86 -7.00
N PRO A 309 40.06 3.18 -6.85
CA PRO A 309 40.73 3.73 -5.69
C PRO A 309 39.83 3.71 -4.45
N ILE A 310 40.39 3.24 -3.33
CA ILE A 310 39.86 3.38 -1.99
C ILE A 310 40.81 4.32 -1.24
N LYS A 311 40.32 5.49 -0.82
CA LYS A 311 41.13 6.46 -0.07
C LYS A 311 40.92 6.24 1.42
N ILE A 312 42.01 6.18 2.19
CA ILE A 312 41.99 5.94 3.62
C ILE A 312 42.50 7.20 4.33
N TYR A 313 41.73 7.64 5.32
CA TYR A 313 42.04 8.78 6.16
C TYR A 313 42.06 8.36 7.62
N LYS A 314 42.96 8.96 8.41
CA LYS A 314 43.04 8.81 9.86
C LYS A 314 42.59 10.10 10.52
N ARG A 315 41.86 9.98 11.62
CA ARG A 315 41.61 11.07 12.56
C ARG A 315 42.22 10.69 13.91
N LYS A 316 42.89 11.66 14.55
CA LYS A 316 43.59 11.49 15.83
C LYS A 316 42.99 12.41 16.89
N ASN A 317 43.33 12.16 18.16
CA ASN A 317 42.89 12.93 19.32
C ASN A 317 41.36 12.90 19.57
N LEU A 318 40.71 11.77 19.26
CA LEU A 318 39.27 11.67 19.49
C LEU A 318 38.94 11.53 20.97
N GLU A 319 37.95 12.31 21.40
CA GLU A 319 37.32 12.14 22.69
C GLU A 319 35.98 11.40 22.51
N ARG A 320 35.88 10.24 23.16
CA ARG A 320 34.68 9.41 23.18
C ARG A 320 34.03 9.51 24.55
N LYS A 321 32.76 9.87 24.59
CA LYS A 321 31.94 9.84 25.79
C LYS A 321 30.71 8.96 25.59
N THR A 322 30.15 8.49 26.68
CA THR A 322 28.83 7.85 26.68
C THR A 322 27.74 8.89 26.86
N ILE A 323 26.53 8.60 26.37
CA ILE A 323 25.33 9.43 26.60
C ILE A 323 25.19 9.75 28.10
N ASN A 324 25.32 8.74 28.97
CA ASN A 324 25.22 8.93 30.42
C ASN A 324 26.28 9.87 31.02
N GLN A 325 27.52 9.87 30.49
CA GLN A 325 28.56 10.80 30.93
C GLN A 325 28.21 12.23 30.53
N VAL A 326 27.80 12.44 29.28
CA VAL A 326 27.42 13.75 28.76
C VAL A 326 26.20 14.31 29.51
N CYS A 327 25.18 13.49 29.79
CA CYS A 327 24.04 13.91 30.60
C CYS A 327 24.46 14.42 31.99
N LYS A 328 25.42 13.75 32.64
CA LYS A 328 25.93 14.14 33.96
C LYS A 328 26.79 15.40 33.92
N GLU A 329 27.69 15.49 32.94
CA GLU A 329 28.66 16.59 32.82
C GLU A 329 27.99 17.90 32.38
N GLU A 330 27.02 17.81 31.48
CA GLU A 330 26.34 18.98 30.89
C GLU A 330 24.97 19.28 31.51
N GLY A 331 24.49 18.42 32.43
CA GLY A 331 23.18 18.59 33.07
C GLY A 331 22.00 18.40 32.12
N LEU A 332 22.17 17.59 31.07
CA LEU A 332 21.16 17.32 30.05
C LEU A 332 20.31 16.10 30.41
N THR A 333 19.05 16.12 30.04
CA THR A 333 18.23 14.91 29.95
C THR A 333 18.74 14.00 28.83
N GLU A 334 18.39 12.72 28.89
CA GLU A 334 18.78 11.76 27.85
C GLU A 334 18.28 12.19 26.46
N LYS A 335 17.02 12.65 26.37
CA LYS A 335 16.44 13.16 25.12
C LYS A 335 17.21 14.35 24.56
N GLU A 336 17.57 15.32 25.40
CA GLU A 336 18.37 16.49 24.98
C GLU A 336 19.76 16.08 24.50
N ALA A 337 20.42 15.14 25.17
CA ALA A 337 21.71 14.61 24.74
C ALA A 337 21.61 13.93 23.37
N TYR A 338 20.58 13.11 23.13
CA TYR A 338 20.35 12.49 21.82
C TYR A 338 20.06 13.52 20.72
N LEU A 339 19.29 14.57 21.00
CA LEU A 339 18.99 15.64 20.04
C LEU A 339 20.24 16.46 19.70
N LYS A 340 21.00 16.87 20.72
CA LYS A 340 22.22 17.68 20.60
C LYS A 340 23.32 16.96 19.84
N TYR A 341 23.54 15.69 20.15
CA TYR A 341 24.64 14.90 19.59
C TYR A 341 24.23 13.94 18.47
N PHE A 342 23.01 14.05 17.95
CA PHE A 342 22.40 13.13 16.97
C PHE A 342 23.35 12.64 15.86
N ASP A 343 24.02 13.56 15.15
CA ASP A 343 24.91 13.25 14.03
C ASP A 343 26.27 12.68 14.46
N ARG A 344 26.54 12.62 15.76
CA ARG A 344 27.78 12.13 16.38
C ARG A 344 27.59 10.89 17.24
N ILE A 345 26.34 10.43 17.39
CA ILE A 345 26.01 9.23 18.13
C ILE A 345 26.15 8.02 17.22
N PHE A 346 26.76 6.97 17.74
CA PHE A 346 27.01 5.76 16.97
C PHE A 346 26.88 4.48 17.79
N SER A 347 26.73 3.39 17.06
CA SER A 347 26.98 2.03 17.53
C SER A 347 28.08 1.40 16.69
N ASP A 348 28.78 0.42 17.24
CA ASP A 348 29.85 -0.27 16.54
C ASP A 348 29.59 -1.77 16.42
N THR A 349 29.89 -2.32 15.24
CA THR A 349 29.65 -3.73 14.95
C THR A 349 30.84 -4.38 14.24
N ASN A 350 30.98 -5.68 14.44
CA ASN A 350 31.97 -6.48 13.73
C ASN A 350 31.46 -6.84 12.31
N ALA A 351 31.11 -5.84 11.50
CA ALA A 351 30.59 -6.07 10.16
C ALA A 351 31.71 -6.47 9.19
N GLN A 352 31.56 -7.61 8.53
CA GLN A 352 32.45 -8.03 7.45
C GLN A 352 32.08 -7.28 6.18
N SER A 353 33.06 -6.68 5.49
CA SER A 353 32.84 -6.04 4.19
C SER A 353 34.02 -6.35 3.27
N SER A 354 33.78 -6.34 1.95
CA SER A 354 34.81 -6.65 0.95
C SER A 354 36.03 -5.72 1.03
N ILE A 355 35.85 -4.49 1.53
CA ILE A 355 36.93 -3.51 1.71
C ILE A 355 37.66 -3.65 3.05
N ARG A 356 37.02 -4.25 4.07
CA ARG A 356 37.54 -4.25 5.45
C ARG A 356 38.88 -4.95 5.56
N THR A 357 39.05 -6.11 4.94
CA THR A 357 40.33 -6.85 4.97
C THR A 357 41.45 -6.02 4.35
N ARG A 358 41.20 -5.36 3.21
CA ARG A 358 42.19 -4.52 2.52
C ARG A 358 42.59 -3.29 3.36
N VAL A 359 41.63 -2.70 4.07
CA VAL A 359 41.88 -1.58 4.99
C VAL A 359 42.67 -2.06 6.20
N ILE A 360 42.36 -3.24 6.76
CA ILE A 360 43.11 -3.86 7.85
C ILE A 360 44.55 -4.14 7.40
N ASP A 361 44.75 -4.69 6.20
CA ASP A 361 46.08 -5.04 5.68
C ASP A 361 46.97 -3.80 5.44
N SER A 362 46.38 -2.65 5.06
CA SER A 362 47.10 -1.38 4.85
C SER A 362 47.39 -0.65 6.16
N VAL A 363 46.43 -0.63 7.10
CA VAL A 363 46.53 0.19 8.32
C VAL A 363 47.12 -0.58 9.51
N GLY A 364 46.93 -1.89 9.57
CA GLY A 364 47.28 -2.73 10.72
C GLY A 364 46.28 -2.58 11.87
N ALA A 365 46.73 -2.03 13.00
CA ALA A 365 45.91 -1.76 14.19
C ALA A 365 45.77 -0.25 14.43
N LEU A 366 44.68 0.15 15.09
CA LEU A 366 44.44 1.55 15.47
C LEU A 366 44.67 1.77 16.96
N GLU A 367 45.22 2.93 17.33
CA GLU A 367 45.26 3.36 18.72
C GLU A 367 43.85 3.70 19.23
N SER A 368 43.61 3.62 20.54
CA SER A 368 42.28 3.79 21.15
C SER A 368 41.64 5.17 20.91
N ASN A 369 42.44 6.17 20.53
CA ASN A 369 42.06 7.54 20.23
C ASN A 369 42.06 7.84 18.71
N GLU A 370 42.09 6.81 17.85
CA GLU A 370 42.07 6.95 16.39
C GLU A 370 40.78 6.37 15.77
N ILE A 371 40.29 7.04 14.71
CA ILE A 371 39.30 6.46 13.78
C ILE A 371 39.83 6.48 12.34
N LEU A 372 39.33 5.52 11.55
CA LEU A 372 39.57 5.47 10.11
C LEU A 372 38.32 5.89 9.36
N GLU A 373 38.50 6.75 8.37
CA GLU A 373 37.48 7.05 7.36
C GLU A 373 37.95 6.56 6.01
N VAL A 374 37.09 5.82 5.32
CA VAL A 374 37.41 5.17 4.06
C VAL A 374 36.42 5.63 2.99
N ASP A 375 36.94 6.32 1.98
CA ASP A 375 36.15 6.79 0.85
C ASP A 375 36.23 5.77 -0.29
N TYR A 376 35.08 5.29 -0.74
CA TYR A 376 34.99 4.38 -1.87
C TYR A 376 33.62 4.45 -2.54
N ILE A 377 33.53 3.90 -3.75
CA ILE A 377 32.26 3.73 -4.47
C ILE A 377 31.83 2.27 -4.35
N PRO A 378 30.70 1.97 -3.69
CA PRO A 378 30.18 0.61 -3.58
C PRO A 378 29.74 0.08 -4.94
N ARG A 379 30.00 -1.22 -5.16
CA ARG A 379 29.60 -1.93 -6.38
C ARG A 379 28.13 -2.36 -6.39
N SER A 380 27.52 -2.50 -5.21
CA SER A 380 26.13 -2.94 -5.08
C SER A 380 25.52 -2.45 -3.77
N GLY A 381 24.19 -2.44 -3.72
CA GLY A 381 23.41 -2.04 -2.55
C GLY A 381 22.97 -0.57 -2.57
N LYS A 382 22.51 -0.06 -1.42
CA LYS A 382 21.82 1.25 -1.30
C LYS A 382 22.59 2.44 -1.91
N HIS A 383 23.92 2.36 -1.94
CA HIS A 383 24.79 3.45 -2.41
C HIS A 383 25.64 3.05 -3.62
N GLU A 384 25.19 2.07 -4.40
CA GLU A 384 25.83 1.69 -5.65
C GLU A 384 26.09 2.90 -6.55
N GLY A 385 27.33 3.03 -7.04
CA GLY A 385 27.75 4.13 -7.91
C GLY A 385 27.91 5.51 -7.24
N LYS A 386 27.68 5.63 -5.92
CA LYS A 386 27.85 6.88 -5.17
C LYS A 386 29.07 6.79 -4.25
N GLU A 387 29.85 7.88 -4.16
CA GLU A 387 30.95 7.97 -3.19
C GLU A 387 30.37 7.95 -1.76
N VAL A 388 30.88 7.05 -0.92
CA VAL A 388 30.48 6.95 0.49
C VAL A 388 31.71 6.91 1.39
N VAL A 389 31.54 7.49 2.58
CA VAL A 389 32.53 7.44 3.66
C VAL A 389 32.15 6.31 4.62
N ARG A 390 33.10 5.44 4.95
CA ARG A 390 32.93 4.41 5.99
C ARG A 390 33.86 4.68 7.16
N THR A 391 33.30 4.70 8.35
CA THR A 391 34.06 4.94 9.57
C THR A 391 34.32 3.63 10.31
N TYR A 392 35.56 3.43 10.77
CA TYR A 392 35.97 2.30 11.60
C TYR A 392 36.68 2.76 12.87
N ILE A 393 36.51 2.01 13.96
CA ILE A 393 37.08 2.32 15.27
C ILE A 393 38.08 1.27 15.76
N SER A 394 39.03 1.73 16.56
CA SER A 394 40.00 0.92 17.31
C SER A 394 39.37 -0.01 18.36
N PRO A 395 40.07 -1.08 18.80
CA PRO A 395 41.33 -1.63 18.24
C PRO A 395 41.10 -2.70 17.18
N SER A 396 39.86 -3.15 17.00
CA SER A 396 39.51 -4.28 16.13
C SER A 396 38.92 -3.87 14.78
N ILE A 397 39.07 -2.59 14.39
CA ILE A 397 38.55 -2.00 13.15
C ILE A 397 37.06 -2.37 13.02
N ARG A 398 36.28 -2.03 14.05
CA ARG A 398 34.83 -2.27 14.08
C ARG A 398 34.14 -1.16 13.30
N ARG A 399 33.11 -1.53 12.53
CA ARG A 399 32.38 -0.59 11.70
C ARG A 399 31.46 0.27 12.55
N VAL A 400 31.54 1.58 12.36
CA VAL A 400 30.62 2.55 12.94
C VAL A 400 29.33 2.58 12.12
N ILE A 401 28.20 2.59 12.81
CA ILE A 401 26.88 2.86 12.26
C ILE A 401 26.36 4.09 13.00
N TRP A 402 26.04 5.15 12.27
CA TRP A 402 25.57 6.40 12.87
C TRP A 402 24.09 6.30 13.24
N LEU A 403 23.67 6.98 14.31
CA LEU A 403 22.26 7.06 14.65
C LEU A 403 21.46 7.74 13.52
N SER A 404 22.05 8.74 12.86
CA SER A 404 21.49 9.44 11.71
C SER A 404 21.29 8.55 10.47
N ASP A 405 21.93 7.38 10.40
CA ASP A 405 21.68 6.41 9.32
C ASP A 405 20.36 5.65 9.51
N VAL A 406 19.82 5.62 10.74
CA VAL A 406 18.73 4.74 11.14
C VAL A 406 17.57 5.46 11.83
N ALA A 407 17.72 6.74 12.14
CA ALA A 407 16.73 7.63 12.72
C ALA A 407 16.78 9.00 12.02
N HIS A 408 15.78 9.84 12.23
CA HIS A 408 15.76 11.22 11.75
C HIS A 408 15.17 12.16 12.82
N LYS A 409 15.50 13.45 12.73
CA LYS A 409 14.90 14.50 13.56
C LYS A 409 13.57 14.92 12.93
N LYS A 410 12.50 14.90 13.72
CA LYS A 410 11.18 15.42 13.34
C LYS A 410 10.72 16.35 14.46
N ASN A 411 10.69 17.65 14.19
CA ASN A 411 10.49 18.68 15.21
C ASN A 411 11.51 18.56 16.37
N ASN A 412 11.04 18.31 17.59
CA ASN A 412 11.86 18.12 18.79
C ASN A 412 11.92 16.65 19.23
N ASP A 413 11.56 15.73 18.33
CA ASP A 413 11.54 14.30 18.57
C ASP A 413 12.51 13.58 17.62
N LEU A 414 12.91 12.37 18.03
CA LEU A 414 13.79 11.51 17.26
C LEU A 414 13.01 10.29 16.85
N ILE A 415 12.90 10.09 15.54
CA ILE A 415 12.09 9.02 14.98
C ILE A 415 13.02 7.96 14.41
N LYS A 416 12.96 6.75 14.97
CA LYS A 416 13.65 5.58 14.47
C LYS A 416 12.86 5.01 13.29
N LEU A 417 13.54 4.79 12.16
CA LEU A 417 12.96 4.13 10.99
C LEU A 417 13.33 2.65 10.99
N GLU A 418 12.34 1.77 11.07
CA GLU A 418 12.53 0.33 10.92
C GLU A 418 11.95 -0.14 9.59
N LYS A 419 12.67 -0.99 8.85
CA LYS A 419 12.11 -1.53 7.60
C LYS A 419 10.88 -2.36 7.92
N ARG A 420 9.76 -2.05 7.29
CA ARG A 420 8.52 -2.77 7.52
C ARG A 420 8.60 -4.16 6.91
N GLY A 421 8.22 -5.17 7.70
CA GLY A 421 8.14 -6.57 7.26
C GLY A 421 6.76 -6.93 6.70
N THR A 422 6.47 -8.22 6.63
CA THR A 422 5.16 -8.77 6.24
C THR A 422 4.19 -8.93 7.42
N LEU A 423 4.57 -8.51 8.62
CA LEU A 423 3.68 -8.39 9.77
C LEU A 423 3.43 -6.90 10.00
N TRP A 424 2.16 -6.48 9.88
CA TRP A 424 1.72 -5.12 10.18
C TRP A 424 0.81 -5.16 11.40
N ASP A 425 1.25 -4.53 12.48
CA ASP A 425 0.66 -4.60 13.81
C ASP A 425 0.30 -3.22 14.39
N ASP A 426 0.34 -2.19 13.55
CA ASP A 426 0.35 -0.79 13.93
C ASP A 426 -0.85 0.01 13.40
N PHE A 427 -1.96 -0.67 13.09
CA PHE A 427 -3.21 -0.01 12.69
C PHE A 427 -4.25 -0.07 13.79
N ASP A 428 -4.92 1.06 14.04
CA ASP A 428 -5.96 1.16 15.05
C ASP A 428 -7.34 0.69 14.55
N TYR A 429 -7.57 -0.62 14.65
CA TYR A 429 -8.88 -1.21 14.37
C TYR A 429 -9.94 -0.89 15.44
N ASN A 430 -9.57 -0.42 16.64
CA ASN A 430 -10.53 -0.12 17.70
C ASN A 430 -11.28 1.19 17.42
N ASN A 431 -10.62 2.16 16.78
CA ASN A 431 -11.22 3.45 16.44
C ASN A 431 -11.60 3.61 14.96
N VAL A 432 -11.42 2.57 14.13
CA VAL A 432 -11.75 2.60 12.70
C VAL A 432 -13.19 3.10 12.42
N GLY A 433 -14.15 2.76 13.30
CA GLY A 433 -15.53 3.22 13.19
C GLY A 433 -15.71 4.75 13.20
N LYS A 434 -14.75 5.50 13.74
CA LYS A 434 -14.80 6.97 13.86
C LYS A 434 -14.24 7.71 12.64
N GLU A 435 -13.40 7.09 11.82
CA GLU A 435 -12.70 7.79 10.74
C GLU A 435 -13.63 8.37 9.67
N GLY A 436 -13.28 9.50 9.05
CA GLY A 436 -14.03 10.08 7.91
C GLY A 436 -15.51 10.39 8.20
N ASN A 437 -15.86 10.57 9.48
CA ASN A 437 -17.14 11.11 9.93
C ASN A 437 -18.40 10.43 9.35
N VAL A 438 -18.33 9.12 9.11
CA VAL A 438 -19.46 8.29 8.69
C VAL A 438 -19.67 7.12 9.64
N SER A 439 -20.94 6.82 9.94
CA SER A 439 -21.29 5.58 10.64
C SER A 439 -21.22 4.44 9.64
N PHE A 440 -20.24 3.54 9.77
CA PHE A 440 -20.14 2.31 9.00
C PHE A 440 -19.59 1.21 9.92
N PRO A 441 -20.48 0.50 10.63
CA PRO A 441 -20.08 -0.27 11.82
C PRO A 441 -19.26 -1.53 11.51
N ASN A 442 -19.45 -2.13 10.34
CA ASN A 442 -18.80 -3.38 9.94
C ASN A 442 -18.09 -3.20 8.60
N GLY A 443 -16.94 -3.84 8.41
CA GLY A 443 -16.25 -3.91 7.11
C GLY A 443 -15.49 -2.65 6.69
N LYS A 444 -15.27 -1.70 7.59
CA LYS A 444 -14.43 -0.54 7.32
C LYS A 444 -12.96 -0.87 7.54
N LYS A 445 -12.10 -0.46 6.62
CA LYS A 445 -10.64 -0.60 6.73
C LYS A 445 -9.99 0.69 7.22
N PRO A 446 -8.98 0.61 8.13
CA PRO A 446 -8.25 1.78 8.62
C PRO A 446 -7.62 2.56 7.48
N ILE A 447 -7.66 3.89 7.57
CA ILE A 447 -7.06 4.75 6.54
C ILE A 447 -5.57 4.52 6.42
N ASP A 448 -4.86 4.37 7.54
CA ASP A 448 -3.42 4.18 7.56
C ASP A 448 -2.97 2.87 6.91
N LEU A 449 -3.82 1.84 6.91
CA LEU A 449 -3.57 0.59 6.18
C LEU A 449 -3.56 0.82 4.66
N ILE A 450 -4.51 1.58 4.14
CA ILE A 450 -4.60 1.85 2.71
C ILE A 450 -3.52 2.85 2.29
N LYS A 451 -3.23 3.85 3.12
CA LYS A 451 -2.07 4.75 3.00
C LYS A 451 -0.76 3.99 2.88
N THR A 452 -0.54 3.01 3.74
CA THR A 452 0.63 2.11 3.68
C THR A 452 0.68 1.37 2.34
N CYS A 453 -0.46 0.90 1.83
CA CYS A 453 -0.52 0.26 0.52
C CYS A 453 -0.19 1.23 -0.64
N LEU A 454 -0.57 2.52 -0.53
CA LEU A 454 -0.22 3.56 -1.51
C LEU A 454 1.29 3.83 -1.54
N GLU A 455 1.98 3.70 -0.40
CA GLU A 455 3.43 3.94 -0.25
C GLU A 455 4.31 2.79 -0.78
N LEU A 456 3.72 1.66 -1.17
CA LEU A 456 4.48 0.54 -1.75
C LEU A 456 5.20 0.93 -3.05
N ASN A 457 4.74 1.99 -3.70
CA ASN A 457 5.39 2.58 -4.86
C ASN A 457 5.76 4.05 -4.57
N LYS A 458 6.87 4.52 -5.15
CA LYS A 458 7.41 5.87 -4.87
C LYS A 458 6.70 7.00 -5.59
N ASP A 459 5.89 6.68 -6.59
CA ASP A 459 5.28 7.68 -7.43
C ASP A 459 4.05 8.26 -6.71
N ASN A 460 4.09 9.56 -6.39
CA ASN A 460 3.01 10.26 -5.71
C ASN A 460 1.88 10.69 -6.67
N GLU A 461 1.72 9.97 -7.77
CA GLU A 461 0.77 10.26 -8.84
C GLU A 461 0.16 8.98 -9.43
N GLY A 462 -0.89 9.15 -10.23
CA GLY A 462 -1.56 8.07 -10.94
C GLY A 462 -2.94 7.74 -10.39
N ILE A 463 -3.57 6.73 -11.01
CA ILE A 463 -4.97 6.38 -10.76
C ILE A 463 -5.05 5.21 -9.78
N ILE A 464 -5.80 5.39 -8.71
CA ILE A 464 -6.10 4.40 -7.67
C ILE A 464 -7.53 3.92 -7.87
N LEU A 465 -7.71 2.64 -8.14
CA LEU A 465 -9.02 2.04 -8.38
C LEU A 465 -9.43 1.16 -7.20
N ASP A 466 -10.65 1.33 -6.73
CA ASP A 466 -11.30 0.44 -5.78
C ASP A 466 -12.69 0.10 -6.28
N PHE A 467 -12.88 -1.16 -6.68
CA PHE A 467 -14.16 -1.65 -7.19
C PHE A 467 -14.96 -2.47 -6.17
N PHE A 468 -14.57 -2.39 -4.90
CA PHE A 468 -15.33 -2.83 -3.73
C PHE A 468 -15.30 -1.70 -2.70
N ALA A 469 -15.70 -0.49 -3.11
CA ALA A 469 -15.38 0.72 -2.36
C ALA A 469 -15.99 0.75 -0.95
N GLY A 470 -17.14 0.12 -0.73
CA GLY A 470 -17.82 0.05 0.55
C GLY A 470 -18.02 1.44 1.15
N SER A 471 -17.42 1.66 2.32
CA SER A 471 -17.45 2.99 2.97
C SER A 471 -16.64 4.08 2.26
N SER A 472 -15.86 3.75 1.22
CA SER A 472 -14.91 4.62 0.51
C SER A 472 -13.68 5.03 1.33
N SER A 473 -13.14 4.10 2.13
CA SER A 473 -11.85 4.31 2.83
C SER A 473 -10.70 4.58 1.86
N THR A 474 -10.69 3.97 0.67
CA THR A 474 -9.63 4.19 -0.32
C THR A 474 -9.57 5.63 -0.84
N ALA A 475 -10.73 6.21 -1.20
CA ALA A 475 -10.79 7.61 -1.62
C ALA A 475 -10.29 8.56 -0.51
N HIS A 476 -10.65 8.29 0.75
CA HIS A 476 -10.16 9.06 1.90
C HIS A 476 -8.63 8.96 2.02
N ALA A 477 -8.06 7.75 1.98
CA ALA A 477 -6.62 7.55 2.07
C ALA A 477 -5.85 8.27 0.96
N VAL A 478 -6.39 8.30 -0.26
CA VAL A 478 -5.82 9.03 -1.40
C VAL A 478 -5.81 10.54 -1.14
N VAL A 479 -6.95 11.08 -0.70
CA VAL A 479 -7.11 12.51 -0.41
C VAL A 479 -6.15 12.96 0.69
N ASP A 480 -6.09 12.20 1.79
CA ASP A 480 -5.16 12.47 2.87
C ASP A 480 -3.69 12.37 2.44
N LYS A 481 -3.32 11.34 1.66
CA LYS A 481 -1.93 11.20 1.22
C LYS A 481 -1.49 12.34 0.33
N ASN A 482 -2.33 12.76 -0.61
CA ASN A 482 -2.03 13.94 -1.42
C ASN A 482 -1.86 15.20 -0.56
N LYS A 483 -2.61 15.35 0.54
CA LYS A 483 -2.42 16.44 1.50
C LYS A 483 -1.08 16.33 2.24
N GLU A 484 -0.70 15.12 2.65
CA GLU A 484 0.53 14.85 3.41
C GLU A 484 1.81 15.03 2.57
N ASP A 485 1.81 14.57 1.32
CA ASP A 485 3.02 14.49 0.49
C ASP A 485 2.99 15.36 -0.78
N GLY A 486 1.95 16.19 -0.95
CA GLY A 486 1.78 17.04 -2.13
C GLY A 486 1.49 16.27 -3.42
N GLY A 487 1.10 15.00 -3.34
CA GLY A 487 0.82 14.14 -4.47
C GLY A 487 -0.40 14.56 -5.30
N SER A 488 -0.48 14.00 -6.52
CA SER A 488 -1.53 14.25 -7.50
C SER A 488 -2.33 12.97 -7.84
N ARG A 489 -2.41 12.05 -6.87
CA ARG A 489 -3.12 10.77 -7.05
C ARG A 489 -4.60 11.02 -7.28
N LYS A 490 -5.20 10.25 -8.19
CA LYS A 490 -6.62 10.30 -8.55
C LYS A 490 -7.28 9.01 -8.14
N TYR A 491 -8.57 9.02 -7.82
CA TYR A 491 -9.28 7.80 -7.47
C TYR A 491 -10.48 7.51 -8.39
N ILE A 492 -10.76 6.23 -8.60
CA ILE A 492 -11.98 5.71 -9.22
C ILE A 492 -12.60 4.71 -8.26
N MET A 493 -13.71 5.07 -7.64
CA MET A 493 -14.48 4.18 -6.76
C MET A 493 -15.63 3.55 -7.54
N VAL A 494 -15.88 2.26 -7.32
CA VAL A 494 -17.08 1.57 -7.81
C VAL A 494 -17.81 0.93 -6.64
N GLN A 495 -19.09 1.23 -6.52
CA GLN A 495 -19.94 0.67 -5.47
C GLN A 495 -21.34 0.39 -6.00
N LEU A 496 -21.84 -0.82 -5.75
CA LEU A 496 -23.25 -1.12 -5.99
C LEU A 496 -24.12 -0.30 -5.01
N PRO A 497 -25.22 0.33 -5.46
CA PRO A 497 -26.17 1.00 -4.58
C PRO A 497 -27.05 0.00 -3.82
N GLU A 498 -26.42 -0.89 -3.05
CA GLU A 498 -27.09 -1.91 -2.22
C GLU A 498 -27.91 -1.26 -1.11
N GLU A 499 -29.21 -1.57 -1.05
CA GLU A 499 -30.09 -1.06 -0.01
C GLU A 499 -29.69 -1.59 1.38
N ILE A 500 -29.72 -0.70 2.37
CA ILE A 500 -29.43 -1.08 3.75
C ILE A 500 -30.66 -1.74 4.36
N ASP A 501 -30.50 -3.00 4.80
CA ASP A 501 -31.54 -3.74 5.52
C ASP A 501 -31.90 -3.03 6.83
N LYS A 502 -33.17 -2.61 6.94
CA LYS A 502 -33.72 -1.82 8.05
C LYS A 502 -34.06 -2.67 9.28
N GLU A 503 -34.14 -3.98 9.14
CA GLU A 503 -34.54 -4.90 10.21
C GLU A 503 -33.34 -5.38 11.04
N LYS A 504 -32.13 -5.31 10.46
CA LYS A 504 -30.89 -5.69 11.13
C LYS A 504 -30.45 -4.64 12.16
N LYS A 505 -30.33 -5.07 13.42
CA LYS A 505 -29.90 -4.21 14.55
C LYS A 505 -28.55 -3.52 14.32
N GLU A 506 -27.62 -4.20 13.67
CA GLU A 506 -26.30 -3.66 13.29
C GLU A 506 -26.38 -2.45 12.36
N ASN A 507 -27.44 -2.33 11.56
CA ASN A 507 -27.62 -1.23 10.60
C ASN A 507 -28.28 0.01 11.20
N ILE A 508 -28.75 -0.04 12.46
CA ILE A 508 -29.49 1.08 13.08
C ILE A 508 -28.67 2.38 13.06
N ALA A 509 -27.38 2.32 13.37
CA ALA A 509 -26.51 3.50 13.38
C ALA A 509 -26.32 4.10 11.97
N LEU A 510 -26.13 3.23 10.98
CA LEU A 510 -26.01 3.57 9.56
C LEU A 510 -27.30 4.24 9.03
N ILE A 511 -28.47 3.71 9.40
CA ILE A 511 -29.78 4.27 9.00
C ILE A 511 -30.01 5.64 9.66
N LYS A 512 -29.67 5.79 10.95
CA LYS A 512 -29.74 7.08 11.64
C LYS A 512 -28.84 8.12 10.97
N PHE A 513 -27.63 7.71 10.57
CA PHE A 513 -26.71 8.55 9.81
C PHE A 513 -27.33 9.00 8.47
N CYS A 514 -27.89 8.07 7.69
CA CYS A 514 -28.53 8.41 6.41
C CYS A 514 -29.68 9.42 6.59
N LYS A 515 -30.52 9.23 7.62
CA LYS A 515 -31.60 10.18 7.96
C LYS A 515 -31.07 11.55 8.36
N LYS A 516 -30.02 11.61 9.19
CA LYS A 516 -29.40 12.86 9.64
C LYS A 516 -28.88 13.69 8.46
N HIS A 517 -28.30 13.02 7.46
CA HIS A 517 -27.72 13.66 6.27
C HIS A 517 -28.70 13.77 5.09
N ASN A 518 -29.97 13.38 5.28
CA ASN A 518 -31.00 13.40 4.24
C ASN A 518 -30.60 12.64 2.94
N ILE A 519 -29.95 11.49 3.09
CA ILE A 519 -29.54 10.62 1.97
C ILE A 519 -30.32 9.30 1.99
N ASN A 520 -30.56 8.73 0.80
CA ASN A 520 -31.24 7.44 0.67
C ASN A 520 -30.35 6.32 1.26
N PRO A 521 -30.87 5.44 2.14
CA PRO A 521 -30.06 4.43 2.84
C PRO A 521 -29.63 3.28 1.92
N ASN A 522 -28.57 3.52 1.16
CA ASN A 522 -27.80 2.51 0.43
C ASN A 522 -26.29 2.72 0.67
N ILE A 523 -25.49 1.68 0.43
CA ILE A 523 -24.05 1.69 0.70
C ILE A 523 -23.30 2.73 -0.13
N ALA A 524 -23.66 2.88 -1.42
CA ALA A 524 -23.03 3.85 -2.31
C ALA A 524 -23.15 5.29 -1.80
N ASN A 525 -24.34 5.69 -1.32
CA ASN A 525 -24.59 7.02 -0.78
C ASN A 525 -23.81 7.29 0.51
N VAL A 526 -23.61 6.27 1.35
CA VAL A 526 -22.77 6.41 2.55
C VAL A 526 -21.32 6.65 2.15
N GLY A 527 -20.81 5.92 1.15
CA GLY A 527 -19.47 6.14 0.59
C GLY A 527 -19.29 7.53 -0.01
N LYS A 528 -20.26 7.99 -0.83
CA LYS A 528 -20.28 9.36 -1.36
C LYS A 528 -20.29 10.40 -0.24
N GLN A 529 -21.09 10.19 0.81
CA GLN A 529 -21.15 11.12 1.94
C GLN A 529 -19.82 11.18 2.70
N ARG A 530 -19.11 10.05 2.86
CA ARG A 530 -17.75 10.04 3.42
C ARG A 530 -16.83 10.96 2.62
N ILE A 531 -16.79 10.78 1.30
CA ILE A 531 -15.96 11.59 0.39
C ILE A 531 -16.28 13.08 0.55
N ARG A 532 -17.57 13.44 0.61
CA ARG A 532 -18.00 14.83 0.82
C ARG A 532 -17.51 15.41 2.15
N ASN A 533 -17.64 14.64 3.24
CA ASN A 533 -17.19 15.08 4.56
C ASN A 533 -15.69 15.44 4.53
N ILE A 534 -14.86 14.57 3.94
CA ILE A 534 -13.41 14.77 3.86
C ILE A 534 -13.07 16.00 3.00
N ILE A 535 -13.75 16.18 1.87
CA ILE A 535 -13.54 17.38 1.03
C ILE A 535 -13.90 18.66 1.80
N THR A 536 -14.98 18.64 2.60
CA THR A 536 -15.33 19.78 3.47
C THR A 536 -14.25 20.04 4.52
N GLU A 537 -13.79 18.99 5.21
CA GLU A 537 -12.72 19.09 6.22
C GLU A 537 -11.41 19.65 5.62
N LEU A 538 -11.08 19.27 4.39
CA LEU A 538 -9.94 19.84 3.67
C LEU A 538 -10.08 21.33 3.41
N LYS A 539 -11.27 21.78 3.00
CA LYS A 539 -11.53 23.20 2.74
C LYS A 539 -11.42 24.01 4.03
N GLU A 540 -12.06 23.55 5.11
CA GLU A 540 -11.98 24.18 6.43
C GLU A 540 -10.54 24.26 6.94
N THR A 541 -9.74 23.20 6.76
CA THR A 541 -8.32 23.22 7.16
C THR A 541 -7.51 24.23 6.33
N SER A 542 -7.79 24.33 5.03
CA SER A 542 -7.07 25.24 4.13
C SER A 542 -7.41 26.71 4.41
N GLU A 543 -8.67 27.00 4.72
CA GLU A 543 -9.13 28.34 5.12
C GLU A 543 -8.53 28.76 6.47
N ASN A 544 -8.51 27.87 7.47
CA ASN A 544 -7.90 28.14 8.77
C ASN A 544 -6.38 28.37 8.66
N ASN A 545 -5.66 27.59 7.84
CA ASN A 545 -4.23 27.79 7.61
C ASN A 545 -3.95 29.12 6.92
N SER A 546 -4.78 29.52 5.94
CA SER A 546 -4.65 30.81 5.25
C SER A 546 -4.90 31.99 6.20
N GLN A 547 -5.90 31.88 7.10
CA GLN A 547 -6.13 32.88 8.15
C GLN A 547 -4.97 32.96 9.15
N THR A 548 -4.41 31.81 9.55
CA THR A 548 -3.27 31.77 10.47
C THR A 548 -2.01 32.38 9.83
N GLU A 549 -1.77 32.14 8.54
CA GLU A 549 -0.66 32.77 7.80
C GLU A 549 -0.84 34.29 7.66
N LEU A 550 -2.07 34.76 7.39
CA LEU A 550 -2.40 36.20 7.37
C LEU A 550 -2.20 36.87 8.73
N GLU A 551 -2.61 36.21 9.83
CA GLU A 551 -2.42 36.72 11.19
C GLU A 551 -0.93 36.78 11.57
N LEU A 552 -0.12 35.81 11.13
CA LEU A 552 1.34 35.80 11.35
C LEU A 552 2.07 36.88 10.53
N GLU A 553 1.60 37.18 9.32
CA GLU A 553 2.11 38.29 8.51
C GLU A 553 1.76 39.65 9.15
N GLU A 554 0.52 39.87 9.60
CA GLU A 554 0.10 41.08 10.31
C GLU A 554 0.89 41.30 11.62
N ASP A 555 1.12 40.25 12.42
CA ASP A 555 1.93 40.32 13.64
C ASP A 555 3.41 40.64 13.35
N SER A 556 3.93 40.23 12.18
CA SER A 556 5.30 40.51 11.75
C SER A 556 5.49 41.96 11.30
N GLU A 557 4.48 42.54 10.62
CA GLU A 557 4.45 43.94 10.23
C GLU A 557 4.32 44.86 11.44
N ILE A 558 3.45 44.51 12.41
CA ILE A 558 3.29 45.25 13.67
C ILE A 558 4.61 45.25 14.48
N LYS A 559 5.34 44.12 14.52
CA LYS A 559 6.66 44.05 15.15
C LYS A 559 7.70 44.93 14.46
N GLN A 560 7.71 44.98 13.12
CA GLN A 560 8.61 45.87 12.38
C GLN A 560 8.30 47.36 12.63
N GLU A 561 7.03 47.75 12.72
CA GLU A 561 6.65 49.13 13.05
C GLU A 561 7.01 49.51 14.50
N LEU A 562 6.85 48.58 15.46
CA LEU A 562 7.25 48.79 16.86
C LEU A 562 8.77 48.90 17.03
N ASP A 563 9.56 48.10 16.29
CA ASP A 563 11.02 48.18 16.30
C ASP A 563 11.53 49.48 15.65
N LEU A 564 10.91 49.97 14.56
CA LEU A 564 11.24 51.28 13.97
C LEU A 564 10.97 52.44 14.94
N HIS A 565 9.91 52.37 15.74
CA HIS A 565 9.58 53.41 16.71
C HIS A 565 10.45 53.38 17.98
N SER A 566 11.08 52.25 18.30
CA SER A 566 12.02 52.15 19.42
C SER A 566 13.37 52.84 19.16
N HIS A 567 13.74 53.02 17.89
CA HIS A 567 15.02 53.62 17.46
C HIS A 567 14.97 55.15 17.28
N LEU A 568 13.82 55.78 17.55
CA LEU A 568 13.61 57.24 17.45
C LEU A 568 13.54 57.96 18.80
N ARG A 569 13.92 57.29 19.90
CA ARG A 569 14.10 57.92 21.23
C ARG A 569 15.53 57.73 21.75
N VAL A 570 16.47 58.51 21.21
CA VAL A 570 17.71 58.92 21.87
C VAL A 570 17.89 60.42 21.69
#